data_AF-A0A6C0BAY7-F1
#
_entry.id   AF-A0A6C0BAY7-F1
#
_cell.length_a   1.000
_cell.length_b   1.000
_cell.length_c   1.000
_cell.angle_alpha   90.00
_cell.angle_beta   90.00
_cell.angle_gamma   90.00
#
_symmetry.space_group_name_H-M   'P 1'
#
loop_
_entity.id
_entity.type
_entity.pdbx_description
1 polymer ?
#
loop_
_entity_poly.entity_id
_entity_poly.type
_entity_poly.pdbx_seq_one_letter_code
_entity_poly.pdbx_strand_id
1 'polypeptide(L)' 'MKENIVKQCLDLLKREDIKYQLKGLFAPIMEVILMEITPYIYTIITLVFIIFIMILAILILFILILRNKGIFEKLF' A
#
# COMPACT_ATOMS: atom_id res chain seq x y z
N MET A 1 -43.52 7.98 16.53
CA MET A 1 -43.33 6.51 16.50
C MET A 1 -41.99 6.10 15.89
N LYS A 2 -41.61 6.59 14.69
CA LYS A 2 -40.29 6.34 14.07
C LYS A 2 -39.09 6.66 14.97
N GLU A 3 -39.12 7.78 15.68
CA GLU A 3 -37.99 8.20 16.53
C GLU A 3 -37.71 7.26 17.70
N ASN A 4 -38.73 6.58 18.21
CA ASN A 4 -38.57 5.65 19.32
C ASN A 4 -37.91 4.33 18.87
N ILE A 5 -38.23 3.89 17.65
CA ILE A 5 -37.65 2.69 17.03
C ILE A 5 -36.16 2.94 16.72
N VAL A 6 -35.83 4.13 16.20
CA VAL A 6 -34.43 4.51 15.93
C VAL A 6 -33.61 4.60 17.21
N LYS A 7 -34.16 5.18 18.29
CA LYS A 7 -33.50 5.23 19.61
C LYS A 7 -33.29 3.83 20.20
N GLN A 8 -34.29 2.95 20.13
CA GLN A 8 -34.15 1.57 20.62
C GLN A 8 -33.14 0.76 19.80
N CYS A 9 -33.09 0.95 18.47
CA CYS A 9 -32.06 0.35 17.63
C CYS A 9 -30.66 0.87 18.00
N LEU A 10 -30.52 2.17 18.25
CA LEU A 10 -29.26 2.78 18.70
C LEU A 10 -28.81 2.26 20.07
N ASP A 11 -29.74 2.08 21.02
CA ASP A 11 -29.42 1.54 22.35
C ASP A 11 -29.05 0.04 22.29
N LEU A 12 -29.68 -0.72 21.39
CA LEU A 12 -29.30 -2.11 21.11
C LEU A 12 -27.91 -2.18 20.46
N LEU A 13 -27.62 -1.32 19.49
CA LEU A 13 -26.32 -1.27 18.81
C LEU A 13 -25.18 -0.83 19.74
N LYS A 14 -25.50 -0.03 20.76
CA LYS A 14 -24.53 0.41 21.78
C LYS A 14 -24.12 -0.70 22.73
N ARG A 15 -24.94 -1.75 22.90
CA ARG A 15 -24.58 -2.90 23.74
C ARG A 15 -23.31 -3.56 23.23
N GLU A 16 -22.43 -3.86 24.17
CA GLU A 16 -21.11 -4.43 23.90
C GLU A 16 -21.20 -5.81 23.22
N ASP A 17 -22.21 -6.60 23.57
CA ASP A 17 -22.49 -7.90 22.95
C ASP A 17 -22.78 -7.78 21.45
N ILE A 18 -23.53 -6.75 21.04
CA ILE A 18 -23.87 -6.53 19.63
C ILE A 18 -22.66 -5.99 18.87
N LYS A 19 -21.83 -5.14 19.49
CA LYS A 19 -20.56 -4.72 18.89
C LYS A 19 -19.61 -5.90 18.68
N TYR A 20 -19.56 -6.84 19.62
CA TYR A 20 -18.76 -8.05 19.49
C TYR A 20 -19.23 -8.94 18.35
N GLN A 21 -20.54 -9.19 18.25
CA GLN A 21 -21.12 -9.95 17.14
C GLN A 21 -20.95 -9.25 15.79
N LEU A 22 -21.14 -7.93 15.72
CA LEU A 22 -20.88 -7.14 14.52
C LEU A 22 -19.41 -7.26 14.10
N LYS A 23 -18.47 -7.16 15.03
CA LYS A 23 -17.05 -7.38 14.74
C LYS A 23 -16.79 -8.79 14.20
N GLY A 24 -17.46 -9.80 14.75
CA GLY A 24 -17.43 -11.17 14.22
C GLY A 24 -17.98 -11.29 12.80
N LEU A 25 -18.99 -10.50 12.43
CA LEU A 25 -19.53 -10.44 11.07
C LEU A 25 -18.62 -9.68 10.09
N PHE A 26 -17.93 -8.64 10.54
CA PHE A 26 -17.01 -7.85 9.71
C PHE A 26 -15.61 -8.46 9.60
N ALA A 27 -15.20 -9.33 10.53
CA ALA A 27 -13.93 -10.04 10.49
C ALA A 27 -13.67 -10.80 9.17
N PRO A 28 -14.57 -11.66 8.66
CA PRO A 28 -14.34 -12.37 7.40
C PRO A 28 -14.24 -11.42 6.20
N ILE A 29 -14.97 -10.31 6.22
CA ILE A 29 -14.91 -9.29 5.15
C ILE A 29 -13.52 -8.65 5.13
N MET A 30 -13.00 -8.28 6.30
CA MET A 30 -11.65 -7.71 6.43
C MET A 30 -10.56 -8.72 6.05
N GLU A 31 -10.73 -10.00 6.39
CA GLU A 31 -9.80 -11.06 6.00
C GLU A 31 -9.72 -11.24 4.49
N VAL A 32 -10.88 -11.27 3.80
CA VAL A 32 -10.92 -11.37 2.33
C VAL A 32 -10.28 -10.15 1.67
N ILE A 33 -10.59 -8.94 2.17
CA ILE A 33 -9.98 -7.70 1.67
C ILE A 33 -8.46 -7.71 1.86
N LEU A 34 -7.97 -8.13 3.03
CA LEU A 34 -6.54 -8.24 3.31
C LEU A 34 -5.85 -9.28 2.42
N MET A 35 -6.49 -10.43 2.21
CA MET A 35 -5.99 -11.48 1.34
C MET A 35 -5.84 -10.97 -0.10
N GLU A 36 -6.80 -10.18 -0.57
CA GLU A 36 -6.79 -9.63 -1.92
C GLU A 36 -5.80 -8.46 -2.04
N ILE A 37 -5.66 -7.60 -1.03
CA ILE A 37 -4.73 -6.46 -1.02
C ILE A 37 -3.25 -6.91 -0.95
N THR A 38 -2.98 -7.99 -0.22
CA THR A 38 -1.61 -8.48 0.03
C THR A 38 -0.77 -8.67 -1.26
N PRO A 39 -1.23 -9.36 -2.32
CA PRO A 39 -0.46 -9.48 -3.57
C PRO A 39 -0.21 -8.13 -4.27
N TYR A 40 -1.11 -7.15 -4.14
CA TYR A 40 -0.88 -5.81 -4.69
C TYR A 40 0.23 -5.09 -3.93
N ILE A 41 0.32 -5.23 -2.61
CA ILE A 41 1.41 -4.65 -1.81
C ILE A 41 2.75 -5.21 -2.29
N TYR A 42 2.87 -6.53 -2.46
CA TYR A 42 4.09 -7.14 -2.99
C TYR A 42 4.43 -6.65 -4.40
N THR A 43 3.42 -6.48 -5.26
CA THR A 43 3.58 -5.93 -6.60
C THR A 43 4.16 -4.51 -6.56
N ILE A 44 3.61 -3.64 -5.70
CA ILE A 44 4.08 -2.26 -5.53
C ILE A 44 5.51 -2.24 -4.98
N ILE A 45 5.82 -3.05 -3.97
CA ILE A 45 7.17 -3.13 -3.40
C ILE A 45 8.18 -3.55 -4.48
N THR A 46 7.83 -4.56 -5.29
CA THR A 46 8.68 -5.03 -6.39
C THR A 46 8.88 -3.94 -7.44
N LEU A 47 7.83 -3.21 -7.79
CA LEU A 47 7.90 -2.09 -8.73
C LEU A 47 8.83 -0.98 -8.23
N VAL A 48 8.69 -0.59 -6.95
CA VAL A 48 9.56 0.42 -6.31
C VAL A 48 11.01 -0.05 -6.33
N PHE A 49 11.25 -1.34 -6.06
CA PHE A 49 12.59 -1.92 -6.12
C PHE A 49 13.18 -1.84 -7.53
N ILE A 50 12.41 -2.17 -8.57
CA ILE A 50 12.85 -2.06 -9.98
C ILE A 50 13.20 -0.61 -10.32
N ILE A 51 12.36 0.35 -9.95
CA ILE A 51 12.61 1.79 -10.18
C ILE A 51 13.91 2.21 -9.50
N PHE A 52 14.15 1.75 -8.27
CA PHE A 52 15.39 2.03 -7.56
C PHE A 52 16.63 1.51 -8.32
N ILE A 53 16.59 0.27 -8.82
CA ILE A 53 17.67 -0.31 -9.63
C ILE A 53 17.86 0.48 -10.94
N MET A 54 16.78 0.89 -11.61
CA MET A 54 16.86 1.70 -12.83
C MET A 54 17.55 3.05 -12.58
N ILE A 55 17.25 3.71 -11.46
CA ILE A 55 17.90 4.97 -11.08
C ILE A 55 19.40 4.74 -10.88
N LEU A 56 19.79 3.68 -10.18
CA LEU A 56 21.22 3.34 -10.01
C LEU A 56 21.92 3.08 -11.35
N ALA A 57 21.27 2.36 -12.27
CA ALA A 57 21.83 2.10 -13.59
C ALA A 57 22.06 3.40 -14.39
N ILE A 58 21.10 4.33 -14.35
CA ILE A 58 21.23 5.65 -15.00
C ILE A 58 22.38 6.45 -14.37
N LEU A 59 22.50 6.45 -13.05
CA LEU A 59 23.60 7.13 -12.35
C LEU A 59 24.97 6.57 -12.74
N ILE A 60 25.10 5.24 -12.79
CA ILE A 60 26.34 4.59 -13.21
C ILE A 60 26.69 4.96 -14.66
N LEU A 61 25.72 4.88 -15.57
CA LEU A 61 25.90 5.29 -16.96
C LEU A 61 26.34 6.75 -17.07
N PHE A 62 25.70 7.64 -16.31
CA PHE A 62 26.04 9.06 -16.29
C PHE A 62 27.48 9.31 -15.84
N ILE A 63 27.92 8.65 -14.77
CA ILE A 63 29.31 8.73 -14.28
C ILE A 63 30.30 8.17 -15.31
N LEU A 64 29.99 7.03 -15.95
CA LEU A 64 30.83 6.45 -16.99
C LEU A 64 31.02 7.39 -18.17
N ILE A 65 29.95 8.04 -18.63
CA ILE A 65 30.01 9.03 -19.71
C ILE A 65 30.87 10.23 -19.31
N LEU A 66 30.68 10.78 -18.11
CA LEU A 66 31.49 11.90 -17.62
C LEU A 66 32.98 11.54 -17.51
N ARG A 67 33.29 10.35 -16.99
CA ARG A 67 34.66 9.85 -16.89
C ARG A 67 35.29 9.66 -18.28
N ASN A 68 34.53 9.17 -19.25
CA ASN A 68 35.03 8.94 -20.60
C ASN A 68 35.17 10.25 -21.40
N LYS A 69 34.35 11.28 -21.16
CA LYS A 69 34.56 12.62 -21.73
C LYS A 69 35.90 13.24 -21.32
N GLY A 70 36.30 13.11 -20.05
CA GLY A 70 37.60 13.58 -19.57
C GLY A 70 38.81 12.82 -20.14
N ILE A 71 38.59 11.65 -20.76
CA ILE A 71 39.61 10.90 -21.52
C ILE A 71 39.60 11.36 -22.98
N PHE A 72 38.43 11.59 -23.58
CA PHE A 72 38.28 12.09 -24.95
C PHE A 72 38.89 13.49 -25.13
N GLU A 73 38.78 14.37 -24.13
CA GLU A 73 39.36 15.72 -24.11
C GLU A 73 40.87 15.74 -23.83
N LYS A 74 41.44 14.61 -23.37
CA LYS A 74 42.90 14.44 -23.19
C LYS A 74 43.58 13.73 -24.36
N LEU A 75 42.80 13.08 -25.23
CA LEU A 75 43.28 12.32 -26.38
C LEU A 75 43.16 13.07 -27.72
N PHE A 76 42.34 14.12 -27.78
CA PHE A 76 42.28 15.10 -28.85
C PHE A 76 42.74 16.46 -28.32
#